data_AF-A0A3B8VWX9-F1
#
_entry.id   AF-A0A3B8VWX9-F1
#
_cell.length_a   1.000
_cell.length_b   1.000
_cell.length_c   1.000
_cell.angle_alpha   90.00
_cell.angle_beta   90.00
_cell.angle_gamma   90.00
#
_symmetry.space_group_name_H-M   'P 1'
#
loop_
_entity.id
_entity.type
_entity.pdbx_description
1 polymer ?
#
loop_
_entity_poly.entity_id
_entity_poly.type
_entity_poly.pdbx_seq_one_letter_code
_entity_poly.pdbx_strand_id
1 'polypeptide(L)' 'MDRPDRAMVVTPHPDDAEIGCGGTIAGWIAQGTEVVYVLCTNGDKGTGDLDMTSTRLAKIR' A
#
# COMPACT_ATOMS: atom_id res chain seq x y z
N MET A 1 -3.33 23.49 -3.48
CA MET A 1 -2.05 23.01 -2.93
C MET A 1 -1.19 22.59 -4.09
N ASP A 2 0.12 22.76 -4.00
CA ASP A 2 1.02 22.20 -5.01
C ASP A 2 0.95 20.66 -4.94
N ARG A 3 0.88 19.99 -6.08
CA ARG A 3 0.77 18.53 -6.20
C ARG A 3 1.63 18.03 -7.35
N PRO A 4 2.35 16.92 -7.22
CA PRO A 4 3.21 16.44 -8.30
C PRO A 4 2.38 15.93 -9.48
N ASP A 5 2.95 15.89 -10.69
CA ASP A 5 2.31 15.22 -11.83
C ASP A 5 2.36 13.69 -11.71
N ARG A 6 3.46 13.17 -11.13
CA ARG A 6 3.66 11.74 -10.87
C ARG A 6 4.24 11.52 -9.48
N ALA A 7 3.80 10.47 -8.79
CA ALA A 7 4.35 10.07 -7.49
C ALA A 7 4.54 8.55 -7.40
N MET A 8 5.56 8.12 -6.65
CA MET A 8 5.81 6.72 -6.31
C MET A 8 5.72 6.54 -4.79
N VAL A 9 4.92 5.58 -4.35
CA VAL A 9 4.73 5.23 -2.94
C VAL A 9 5.46 3.91 -2.67
N VAL A 10 6.58 3.97 -1.96
CA VAL A 10 7.33 2.77 -1.56
C VAL A 10 6.87 2.37 -0.17
N THR A 11 6.25 1.19 -0.05
CA THR A 11 5.56 0.76 1.17
C THR A 11 5.99 -0.65 1.58
N PRO A 12 6.33 -0.91 2.86
CA PRO A 12 6.82 -2.22 3.30
C PRO A 12 5.76 -3.33 3.15
N HIS A 13 4.58 -3.13 3.73
CA HIS A 13 3.49 -4.11 3.75
C HIS A 13 2.21 -3.58 3.09
N PRO A 14 1.25 -4.46 2.76
CA PRO A 14 -0.07 -4.06 2.28
C PRO A 14 -0.87 -3.44 3.43
N ASP A 15 -1.04 -2.11 3.41
CA ASP A 15 -1.77 -1.21 4.34
C ASP A 15 -0.94 -0.01 4.83
N ASP A 16 0.39 -0.13 4.84
CA ASP A 16 1.30 0.86 5.40
C ASP A 16 1.14 2.24 4.74
N ALA A 17 0.88 2.28 3.43
CA ALA A 17 0.67 3.52 2.67
C ALA A 17 -0.66 4.20 3.03
N GLU A 18 -1.73 3.43 3.19
CA GLU A 18 -3.05 3.91 3.60
C GLU A 18 -2.99 4.49 5.01
N ILE A 19 -2.29 3.82 5.92
CA ILE A 19 -2.10 4.24 7.32
C ILE A 19 -1.21 5.48 7.39
N GLY A 20 -0.10 5.50 6.65
CA GLY A 20 0.90 6.57 6.74
C GLY A 20 0.52 7.85 6.00
N CYS A 21 -0.04 7.73 4.80
CA CYS A 21 -0.27 8.89 3.93
C CYS A 21 -1.46 8.74 2.97
N GLY A 22 -2.42 7.85 3.26
CA GLY A 22 -3.57 7.58 2.40
C GLY A 22 -4.38 8.84 2.04
N GLY A 23 -4.57 9.75 2.99
CA GLY A 23 -5.26 11.03 2.74
C GLY A 23 -4.51 11.94 1.76
N THR A 24 -3.19 12.03 1.86
CA THR A 24 -2.35 12.80 0.94
C THR A 24 -2.38 12.20 -0.45
N ILE A 25 -2.23 10.88 -0.55
CA ILE A 25 -2.27 10.14 -1.83
C ILE A 25 -3.63 10.32 -2.50
N ALA A 26 -4.73 10.14 -1.76
CA ALA A 26 -6.07 10.36 -2.27
C ALA A 26 -6.28 11.80 -2.74
N GLY A 27 -5.80 12.78 -1.97
CA GLY A 27 -5.87 14.19 -2.34
C GLY A 27 -5.10 14.51 -3.63
N TRP A 28 -3.93 13.91 -3.84
CA TRP A 28 -3.14 14.05 -5.07
C TRP A 28 -3.81 13.39 -6.27
N ILE A 29 -4.32 12.16 -6.11
CA ILE A 29 -5.08 11.46 -7.16
C ILE A 29 -6.30 12.27 -7.58
N ALA A 30 -7.06 12.82 -6.62
CA ALA A 30 -8.23 13.66 -6.91
C ALA A 30 -7.89 14.95 -7.68
N GLN A 31 -6.64 15.41 -7.60
CA GLN A 31 -6.14 16.57 -8.34
C GLN A 31 -5.46 16.18 -9.66
N GLY A 32 -5.34 14.89 -9.99
CA GLY A 32 -4.78 14.39 -11.25
C GLY A 32 -3.33 13.93 -11.20
N THR A 33 -2.75 13.69 -10.02
CA THR A 33 -1.44 13.01 -9.91
C THR A 33 -1.56 11.55 -10.34
N GLU A 34 -0.67 11.08 -11.21
CA GLU A 34 -0.48 9.65 -11.49
C GLU A 34 0.34 9.02 -10.37
N VAL A 35 -0.23 8.04 -9.66
CA VAL A 35 0.42 7.39 -8.51
C VAL A 35 0.72 5.92 -8.82
N VAL A 36 1.94 5.48 -8.54
CA VAL A 36 2.38 4.08 -8.59
C VAL A 36 2.80 3.63 -7.20
N TYR A 37 2.45 2.40 -6.83
CA TYR A 37 2.88 1.78 -5.58
C TYR A 37 3.99 0.77 -5.85
N VAL A 38 5.02 0.80 -4.99
CA VAL A 38 6.02 -0.25 -4.86
C VAL A 38 5.77 -0.92 -3.51
N LEU A 39 5.09 -2.06 -3.57
CA LEU A 39 4.83 -2.89 -2.42
C LEU A 39 6.01 -3.85 -2.23
N CYS A 40 6.78 -3.66 -1.17
CA CYS A 40 8.04 -4.38 -0.97
C CYS A 40 7.85 -5.83 -0.53
N THR A 41 6.73 -6.15 0.14
CA THR A 41 6.41 -7.50 0.62
C THR A 41 4.96 -7.85 0.32
N ASN A 42 4.64 -9.14 0.21
CA ASN A 42 3.29 -9.62 -0.08
C ASN A 42 2.42 -9.84 1.17
N GLY A 43 2.86 -9.37 2.36
CA GLY A 43 2.10 -9.48 3.60
C GLY A 43 1.89 -10.91 4.12
N ASP A 44 2.68 -11.90 3.68
CA ASP A 44 2.48 -13.33 3.96
C ASP A 44 2.71 -13.78 5.41
N LYS A 45 3.05 -12.85 6.32
CA LYS A 45 3.26 -13.08 7.77
C LYS A 45 2.26 -12.37 8.68
N GLY A 46 1.34 -11.56 8.14
CA GLY A 46 0.39 -10.75 8.91
C GLY A 46 -0.76 -11.52 9.55
N THR A 47 -0.48 -12.59 10.30
CA THR A 47 -1.48 -13.43 10.99
C THR A 47 -0.92 -14.01 12.28
N GLY A 48 -1.80 -14.18 13.29
CA GLY A 48 -1.53 -14.99 14.48
C GLY A 48 -2.14 -16.40 14.41
N ASP A 49 -2.89 -16.71 13.35
CA ASP A 49 -3.50 -18.03 13.11
C ASP A 49 -2.44 -19.05 12.67
N LEU A 50 -2.32 -20.15 13.40
CA LEU A 50 -1.33 -21.21 13.16
C LEU A 50 -1.69 -22.12 11.97
N ASP A 51 -2.97 -22.20 11.59
CA ASP A 51 -3.42 -23.00 10.45
C ASP A 51 -3.35 -22.22 9.13
N MET A 52 -3.07 -20.92 9.20
CA MET A 52 -2.94 -20.05 8.03
C MET A 52 -1.58 -20.24 7.35
N THR A 53 -1.59 -20.67 6.10
CA THR A 53 -0.36 -20.74 5.30
C THR A 53 0.00 -19.37 4.72
N SER A 54 1.30 -19.06 4.65
CA SER A 54 1.79 -17.81 4.04
C SER A 54 1.30 -17.60 2.60
N THR A 55 1.28 -18.66 1.78
CA THR A 55 0.77 -18.57 0.40
C THR A 55 -0.72 -18.21 0.34
N ARG A 56 -1.52 -18.69 1.29
CA ARG A 56 -2.94 -18.33 1.38
C ARG A 56 -3.09 -16.87 1.85
N LEU A 57 -2.32 -16.47 2.85
CA LEU A 57 -2.37 -15.11 3.39
C LEU A 57 -1.96 -14.07 2.35
N ALA A 58 -0.89 -14.31 1.61
CA ALA A 58 -0.41 -13.42 0.54
C ALA A 58 -1.41 -13.20 -0.60
N LYS A 59 -2.42 -14.07 -0.76
CA LYS A 59 -3.50 -13.90 -1.76
C LYS A 59 -4.67 -13.07 -1.24
N ILE A 60 -4.77 -12.93 0.08
CA ILE A 60 -5.81 -12.13 0.75
C ILE A 60 -5.36 -10.68 0.89
N ARG A 61 -4.06 -10.48 1.07
CA ARG A 61 -3.42 -9.18 1.28
C ARG A 61 -3.02 -8.51 -0.03
#